data_AF-A0A959R1L1-F1
#
_entry.id   AF-A0A959R1L1-F1
#
_cell.length_a   1.000
_cell.length_b   1.000
_cell.length_c   1.000
_cell.angle_alpha   90.00
_cell.angle_beta   90.00
_cell.angle_gamma   90.00
#
_symmetry.space_group_name_H-M   'P 1'
#
loop_
_entity.id
_entity.type
_entity.pdbx_description
1 polymer ?
#
loop_
_entity_poly.entity_id
_entity_poly.type
_entity_poly.pdbx_seq_one_letter_code
_entity_poly.pdbx_strand_id
1 'polypeptide(L)'
;MPKVKIALTKMRCLQETDEVGADEPYVLVFAAQIKNVANVVNVPAASTTIYGPWSNVDKGDLVQSALVIGGKTILPAQNCWGLNGKPQELANADEAIFIVALMENDDADTGGIRAGTHAQMFASITSYANAGMSRADMVGKLKHDMKDVLRGITVTGIPNSDDLVGVAELSFSNTDLQEAATQTVVKNIVLKGDGGEYRLRFEMSK
;
A
#
# COMPACT_ATOMS: atom_id res chain seq x y z
N MET A 1 12.97 -5.14 -20.02
CA MET A 1 11.60 -4.56 -19.96
C MET A 1 11.66 -3.26 -19.16
N PRO A 2 10.69 -2.33 -19.22
CA PRO A 2 10.79 -1.11 -18.43
C PRO A 2 10.78 -1.48 -16.94
N LYS A 3 11.78 -0.98 -16.21
CA LYS A 3 11.75 -0.97 -14.75
C LYS A 3 10.93 0.23 -14.34
N VAL A 4 10.01 0.03 -13.40
CA VAL A 4 9.15 1.10 -12.89
C VAL A 4 9.34 1.26 -11.38
N LYS A 5 9.13 2.48 -10.92
CA LYS A 5 8.92 2.85 -9.52
C LYS A 5 7.44 3.13 -9.34
N ILE A 6 6.88 2.65 -8.24
CA ILE A 6 5.54 3.00 -7.79
C ILE A 6 5.68 3.49 -6.36
N ALA A 7 5.18 4.68 -6.06
CA ALA A 7 5.27 5.24 -4.71
C ALA A 7 4.03 6.04 -4.35
N LEU A 8 3.61 5.95 -3.09
CA LEU A 8 2.78 6.99 -2.50
C LEU A 8 3.63 8.25 -2.40
N THR A 9 3.16 9.33 -3.02
CA THR A 9 3.91 10.60 -3.05
C THR A 9 3.29 11.65 -2.15
N LYS A 10 1.96 11.65 -2.06
CA LYS A 10 1.18 12.61 -1.27
C LYS A 10 -0.06 11.95 -0.68
N MET A 11 -0.47 12.45 0.47
CA MET A 11 -1.79 12.18 1.03
C MET A 11 -2.43 13.51 1.41
N ARG A 12 -3.73 13.63 1.13
CA ARG A 12 -4.55 14.77 1.54
C ARG A 12 -5.61 14.29 2.51
N CYS A 13 -5.67 14.91 3.69
CA CYS A 13 -6.82 14.75 4.60
C CYS A 13 -8.00 15.54 4.03
N LEU A 14 -9.11 14.86 3.75
CA LEU A 14 -10.36 15.46 3.30
C LEU A 14 -11.33 15.66 4.47
N GLN A 15 -11.27 14.76 5.43
CA GLN A 15 -12.00 14.77 6.69
C GLN A 15 -11.12 14.06 7.73
N GLU A 16 -10.89 14.70 8.88
CA GLU A 16 -10.22 14.11 10.05
C GLU A 16 -11.09 12.99 10.62
N THR A 17 -10.47 12.10 11.40
CA THR A 17 -11.23 11.14 12.21
C THR A 17 -12.02 11.84 13.32
N ASP A 18 -12.92 11.10 13.98
CA ASP A 18 -13.72 11.62 15.09
C ASP A 18 -13.00 11.44 16.47
N GLU A 19 -11.69 11.18 16.46
CA GLU A 19 -10.90 10.84 17.65
C GLU A 19 -10.52 12.04 18.53
N VAL A 20 -10.19 11.77 19.79
CA VAL A 20 -9.68 12.79 20.71
C VAL A 20 -8.17 12.77 20.68
N GLY A 21 -7.57 13.61 19.85
CA GLY A 21 -6.14 13.61 19.65
C GLY A 21 -5.75 14.42 18.42
N ALA A 22 -4.50 14.24 18.01
CA ALA A 22 -4.04 14.71 16.72
C ALA A 22 -3.97 13.50 15.80
N ASP A 23 -4.61 13.56 14.63
CA ASP A 23 -4.56 12.49 13.63
C ASP A 23 -3.09 12.22 13.25
N GLU A 24 -2.67 10.95 13.36
CA GLU A 24 -1.34 10.48 12.98
C GLU A 24 -1.36 9.38 11.90
N PRO A 25 -1.88 9.68 10.69
CA PRO A 25 -2.15 8.65 9.70
C PRO A 25 -0.86 8.01 9.16
N TYR A 26 -0.93 6.72 8.86
CA TYR A 26 0.10 5.99 8.09
C TYR A 26 -0.51 5.01 7.09
N VAL A 27 0.24 4.74 6.03
CA VAL A 27 -0.21 3.92 4.91
C VAL A 27 0.65 2.69 4.78
N LEU A 28 0.02 1.52 4.73
CA LEU A 28 0.65 0.25 4.40
C LEU A 28 0.34 -0.12 2.95
N VAL A 29 1.36 -0.47 2.19
CA VAL A 29 1.20 -1.01 0.82
C VAL A 29 1.82 -2.39 0.76
N PHE A 30 0.98 -3.42 0.70
CA PHE A 30 1.38 -4.77 0.35
C PHE A 30 1.44 -4.89 -1.17
N ALA A 31 2.63 -5.14 -1.70
CA ALA A 31 2.87 -5.38 -3.12
C ALA A 31 3.33 -6.81 -3.32
N ALA A 32 2.70 -7.55 -4.21
CA ALA A 32 3.08 -8.90 -4.58
C ALA A 32 3.25 -9.04 -6.10
N GLN A 33 4.31 -9.72 -6.49
CA GLN A 33 4.49 -10.19 -7.85
C GLN A 33 3.76 -11.52 -8.01
N ILE A 34 2.95 -11.64 -9.05
CA ILE A 34 2.33 -12.90 -9.44
C ILE A 34 2.75 -13.26 -10.87
N LYS A 35 2.97 -14.55 -11.12
CA LYS A 35 3.28 -15.07 -12.45
C LYS A 35 2.40 -16.26 -12.75
N ASN A 36 1.72 -16.22 -13.90
CA ASN A 36 1.03 -17.39 -14.41
C ASN A 36 1.99 -18.19 -15.31
N VAL A 37 2.36 -19.38 -14.89
CA VAL A 37 3.22 -20.29 -15.65
C VAL A 37 2.46 -21.60 -15.83
N ALA A 38 2.12 -21.93 -17.08
CA ALA A 38 1.37 -23.15 -17.41
C ALA A 38 0.06 -23.32 -16.59
N ASN A 39 -0.72 -22.25 -16.44
CA ASN A 39 -1.96 -22.18 -15.64
C ASN A 39 -1.76 -22.33 -14.13
N VAL A 40 -0.52 -22.23 -13.63
CA VAL A 40 -0.21 -22.19 -12.20
C VAL A 40 0.23 -20.79 -11.84
N VAL A 41 -0.49 -20.16 -10.90
CA VAL A 41 -0.09 -18.87 -10.34
C VAL A 41 1.02 -19.13 -9.32
N ASN A 42 2.13 -18.43 -9.46
CA ASN A 42 3.25 -18.41 -8.53
C ASN A 42 3.39 -17.01 -7.94
N VAL A 43 3.88 -16.93 -6.70
CA VAL A 43 4.18 -15.67 -6.01
C VAL A 43 5.70 -15.61 -5.75
N PRO A 44 6.51 -15.07 -6.68
CA PRO A 44 7.97 -15.08 -6.52
C PRO A 44 8.46 -14.16 -5.41
N ALA A 45 7.68 -13.13 -5.10
CA ALA A 45 8.14 -11.97 -4.36
C ALA A 45 6.93 -11.20 -3.81
N ALA A 46 7.01 -10.75 -2.57
CA ALA A 46 6.14 -9.72 -2.03
C ALA A 46 6.89 -8.84 -1.03
N SER A 47 6.37 -7.64 -0.79
CA SER A 47 6.91 -6.69 0.19
C SER A 47 5.80 -5.81 0.74
N THR A 48 5.93 -5.40 2.00
CA THR A 48 5.06 -4.38 2.60
C THR A 48 5.87 -3.14 2.92
N THR A 49 5.50 -2.02 2.28
CA THR A 49 6.06 -0.69 2.52
C THR A 49 5.14 0.09 3.44
N ILE A 50 5.72 0.90 4.33
CA ILE A 50 5.00 1.86 5.16
C ILE A 50 5.35 3.29 4.73
N TYR A 51 4.36 4.18 4.76
CA TYR A 51 4.52 5.62 4.58
C TYR A 51 3.94 6.34 5.79
N GLY A 52 4.58 7.43 6.24
CA GLY A 52 4.25 8.04 7.53
C GLY A 52 4.94 7.30 8.69
N PRO A 53 4.38 7.35 9.91
CA PRO A 53 3.22 8.17 10.28
C PRO A 53 3.51 9.66 10.08
N TRP A 54 2.48 10.44 9.77
CA TRP A 54 2.57 11.89 9.73
C TRP A 54 1.84 12.44 10.95
N SER A 55 2.50 13.26 11.76
CA SER A 55 1.87 13.81 12.96
C SER A 55 1.05 15.08 12.70
N ASN A 56 -0.04 15.25 13.46
CA ASN A 56 -0.92 16.44 13.44
C ASN A 56 -1.47 16.74 12.05
N VAL A 57 -2.11 15.75 11.43
CA VAL A 57 -2.69 15.93 10.09
C VAL A 57 -4.12 16.44 10.19
N ASP A 58 -4.30 17.73 9.95
CA ASP A 58 -5.62 18.34 9.99
C ASP A 58 -6.35 18.28 8.63
N LYS A 59 -7.65 18.53 8.66
CA LYS A 59 -8.52 18.60 7.49
C LYS A 59 -8.02 19.64 6.52
N GLY A 60 -7.77 19.19 5.29
CA GLY A 60 -7.24 20.02 4.21
C GLY A 60 -5.73 19.98 4.09
N ASP A 61 -5.02 19.35 5.03
CA ASP A 61 -3.58 19.19 4.95
C ASP A 61 -3.15 18.30 3.79
N LEU A 62 -1.93 18.56 3.33
CA LEU A 62 -1.27 17.81 2.28
C LEU A 62 0.12 17.40 2.75
N VAL A 63 0.22 16.16 3.21
CA VAL A 63 1.50 15.56 3.59
C VAL A 63 2.18 14.91 2.40
N GLN A 64 3.50 14.84 2.46
CA GLN A 64 4.35 14.27 1.40
C GLN A 64 5.21 13.16 1.97
N SER A 65 5.42 12.11 1.17
CA SER A 65 6.27 10.97 1.57
C SER A 65 7.76 11.23 1.31
N ALA A 66 8.09 12.28 0.57
CA ALA A 66 9.47 12.68 0.32
C ALA A 66 9.94 13.67 1.39
N LEU A 67 11.19 13.54 1.84
CA LEU A 67 11.83 14.54 2.69
C LEU A 67 12.31 15.70 1.81
N VAL A 68 11.76 16.89 2.03
CA VAL A 68 12.13 18.11 1.31
C VAL A 68 12.68 19.15 2.29
N ILE A 69 13.91 19.62 2.07
CA ILE A 69 14.54 20.66 2.87
C ILE A 69 14.95 21.81 1.94
N GLY A 70 14.50 23.03 2.24
CA GLY A 70 14.80 24.21 1.40
C GLY A 70 14.32 24.09 -0.04
N GLY A 71 13.20 23.39 -0.28
CA GLY A 71 12.64 23.15 -1.62
C GLY A 71 13.34 22.04 -2.41
N LYS A 72 14.35 21.38 -1.84
CA LYS A 72 15.08 20.27 -2.48
C LYS A 72 14.70 18.94 -1.86
N THR A 73 14.36 17.95 -2.68
CA THR A 73 14.18 16.57 -2.23
C THR A 73 15.52 15.99 -1.77
N ILE A 74 15.59 15.63 -0.50
CA ILE A 74 16.74 14.98 0.14
C ILE A 74 16.56 13.47 0.12
N LEU A 75 15.35 12.99 0.46
CA LEU A 75 14.97 11.59 0.33
C LEU A 75 13.69 11.50 -0.50
N PRO A 76 13.69 10.78 -1.63
CA PRO A 76 12.49 10.57 -2.42
C PRO A 76 11.51 9.68 -1.66
N ALA A 77 10.24 9.71 -2.05
CA ALA A 77 9.25 8.77 -1.55
C ALA A 77 9.71 7.31 -1.79
N GLN A 78 9.51 6.46 -0.79
CA GLN A 78 9.90 5.06 -0.87
C GLN A 78 9.13 4.35 -1.99
N ASN A 79 9.83 3.57 -2.79
CA ASN A 79 9.22 2.73 -3.81
C ASN A 79 8.54 1.52 -3.15
N CYS A 80 7.24 1.32 -3.39
CA CYS A 80 6.50 0.14 -2.94
C CYS A 80 6.47 -0.99 -3.97
N TRP A 81 7.04 -0.80 -5.16
CA TRP A 81 7.17 -1.86 -6.16
C TRP A 81 8.61 -2.36 -6.30
N GLY A 82 8.82 -3.63 -6.01
CA GLY A 82 10.13 -4.28 -6.08
C GLY A 82 10.76 -4.46 -4.71
N LEU A 83 11.38 -5.62 -4.50
CA LEU A 83 11.73 -6.15 -3.18
C LEU A 83 12.75 -5.33 -2.37
N ASN A 84 13.52 -4.46 -3.04
CA ASN A 84 14.66 -3.76 -2.43
C ASN A 84 14.53 -2.23 -2.49
N GLY A 85 13.29 -1.71 -2.64
CA GLY A 85 13.04 -0.27 -2.81
C GLY A 85 13.63 0.31 -4.11
N LYS A 86 14.08 -0.55 -5.03
CA LYS A 86 14.63 -0.18 -6.34
C LYS A 86 13.62 -0.46 -7.45
N PRO A 87 13.66 0.29 -8.57
CA PRO A 87 12.83 0.02 -9.73
C PRO A 87 12.92 -1.46 -10.15
N GLN A 88 11.78 -2.09 -10.38
CA GLN A 88 11.69 -3.48 -10.81
C GLN A 88 10.89 -3.58 -12.11
N GLU A 89 11.21 -4.58 -12.93
CA GLU A 89 10.46 -4.85 -14.16
C GLU A 89 9.00 -5.22 -13.83
N LEU A 90 8.08 -4.62 -14.59
CA LEU A 90 6.67 -4.97 -14.59
C LEU A 90 6.21 -4.96 -16.05
N ALA A 91 6.09 -6.15 -16.64
CA ALA A 91 5.80 -6.32 -18.05
C ALA A 91 4.29 -6.24 -18.34
N ASN A 92 3.49 -6.75 -17.40
CA ASN A 92 2.05 -6.76 -17.44
C ASN A 92 1.51 -6.33 -16.07
N ALA A 93 0.55 -5.42 -16.04
CA ALA A 93 -0.02 -4.92 -14.80
C ALA A 93 -0.75 -6.02 -14.01
N ASP A 94 -1.24 -7.06 -14.70
CA ASP A 94 -1.84 -8.24 -14.08
C ASP A 94 -0.83 -9.14 -13.36
N GLU A 95 0.48 -8.91 -13.53
CA GLU A 95 1.54 -9.61 -12.80
C GLU A 95 1.88 -8.96 -11.45
N ALA A 96 1.11 -7.95 -11.05
CA ALA A 96 1.24 -7.29 -9.75
C ALA A 96 -0.11 -7.15 -9.05
N ILE A 97 -0.09 -7.34 -7.73
CA ILE A 97 -1.20 -7.00 -6.83
C ILE A 97 -0.68 -5.99 -5.81
N PHE A 98 -1.40 -4.89 -5.64
CA PHE A 98 -1.14 -3.88 -4.62
C PHE A 98 -2.38 -3.71 -3.74
N ILE A 99 -2.26 -4.04 -2.46
CA ILE A 99 -3.30 -3.75 -1.47
C ILE A 99 -2.79 -2.65 -0.56
N VAL A 100 -3.60 -1.59 -0.44
CA VAL A 100 -3.29 -0.39 0.34
C VAL A 100 -4.23 -0.32 1.52
N ALA A 101 -3.67 -0.12 2.71
CA ALA A 101 -4.42 0.21 3.91
C ALA A 101 -3.98 1.56 4.48
N LEU A 102 -4.92 2.28 5.07
CA LEU A 102 -4.69 3.50 5.84
C LEU A 102 -5.16 3.25 7.27
N MET A 103 -4.31 3.65 8.21
CA MET A 103 -4.45 3.48 9.65
C MET A 103 -4.22 4.84 10.33
N GLU A 104 -4.85 5.08 11.46
CA GLU A 104 -4.48 6.14 12.41
C GLU A 104 -3.59 5.58 13.50
N ASN A 105 -2.45 6.22 13.77
CA ASN A 105 -1.51 5.78 14.79
C ASN A 105 -1.85 6.41 16.15
N ASP A 106 -2.29 5.61 17.12
CA ASP A 106 -2.56 6.09 18.48
C ASP A 106 -1.33 6.00 19.37
N ASP A 107 -0.56 4.91 19.23
CA ASP A 107 0.65 4.61 20.02
C ASP A 107 1.34 3.30 19.56
N ALA A 108 0.93 2.70 18.43
CA ALA A 108 1.42 1.36 18.08
C ALA A 108 2.85 1.35 17.51
N ASP A 109 3.48 0.18 17.61
CA ASP A 109 4.70 -0.10 16.86
C ASP A 109 4.36 -0.33 15.38
N THR A 110 4.32 0.75 14.62
CA THR A 110 4.08 0.73 13.16
C THR A 110 5.06 -0.18 12.40
N GLY A 111 6.28 -0.39 12.93
CA GLY A 111 7.26 -1.32 12.39
C GLY A 111 6.84 -2.78 12.58
N GLY A 112 6.35 -3.11 13.77
CA GLY A 112 5.74 -4.39 14.13
C GLY A 112 4.49 -4.69 13.30
N ILE A 113 3.57 -3.72 13.18
CA ILE A 113 2.35 -3.84 12.35
C ILE A 113 2.72 -4.11 10.89
N ARG A 114 3.67 -3.36 10.32
CA ARG A 114 4.16 -3.58 8.95
C ARG A 114 4.72 -4.99 8.78
N ALA A 115 5.54 -5.47 9.72
CA ALA A 115 6.15 -6.81 9.65
C ALA A 115 5.10 -7.93 9.79
N GLY A 116 4.17 -7.81 10.74
CA GLY A 116 3.08 -8.76 10.94
C GLY A 116 2.14 -8.81 9.74
N THR A 117 1.74 -7.65 9.22
CA THR A 117 0.93 -7.52 8.00
C THR A 117 1.63 -8.15 6.82
N HIS A 118 2.94 -7.92 6.64
CA HIS A 118 3.72 -8.57 5.59
C HIS A 118 3.66 -10.10 5.66
N ALA A 119 3.95 -10.68 6.84
CA ALA A 119 4.00 -12.12 7.01
C ALA A 119 2.64 -12.78 6.70
N GLN A 120 1.54 -12.20 7.21
CA GLN A 120 0.19 -12.73 6.99
C GLN A 120 -0.24 -12.59 5.53
N MET A 121 -0.07 -11.41 4.94
CA MET A 121 -0.46 -11.17 3.55
C MET A 121 0.34 -12.04 2.58
N PHE A 122 1.62 -12.28 2.87
CA PHE A 122 2.45 -13.21 2.09
C PHE A 122 1.96 -14.66 2.22
N ALA A 123 1.64 -15.13 3.42
CA ALA A 123 1.07 -16.46 3.63
C ALA A 123 -0.27 -16.64 2.90
N SER A 124 -1.15 -15.64 2.99
CA SER A 124 -2.44 -15.60 2.30
C SER A 124 -2.30 -15.71 0.78
N ILE A 125 -1.51 -14.85 0.15
CA ILE A 125 -1.40 -14.86 -1.31
C ILE A 125 -0.77 -16.16 -1.82
N THR A 126 0.20 -16.73 -1.09
CA THR A 126 0.78 -18.04 -1.44
C THR A 126 -0.25 -19.16 -1.32
N SER A 127 -1.09 -19.16 -0.27
CA SER A 127 -2.20 -20.09 -0.13
C SER A 127 -3.19 -19.98 -1.30
N TYR A 128 -3.56 -18.76 -1.69
CA TYR A 128 -4.47 -18.52 -2.81
C TYR A 128 -3.89 -18.97 -4.15
N ALA A 129 -2.59 -18.78 -4.34
CA ALA A 129 -1.88 -19.23 -5.53
C ALA A 129 -1.85 -20.76 -5.62
N ASN A 130 -1.57 -21.44 -4.51
CA ASN A 130 -1.61 -22.90 -4.41
C ASN A 130 -3.02 -23.47 -4.64
N ALA A 131 -4.05 -22.73 -4.26
CA ALA A 131 -5.45 -23.07 -4.52
C ALA A 131 -5.90 -22.78 -5.97
N GLY A 132 -5.02 -22.27 -6.83
CA GLY A 132 -5.33 -21.96 -8.23
C GLY A 132 -6.32 -20.80 -8.41
N MET A 133 -6.39 -19.89 -7.43
CA MET A 133 -7.33 -18.77 -7.51
C MET A 133 -6.98 -17.81 -8.65
N SER A 134 -8.00 -17.14 -9.19
CA SER A 134 -7.80 -16.05 -10.14
C SER A 134 -7.20 -14.82 -9.43
N ARG A 135 -6.54 -13.92 -10.18
CA ARG A 135 -6.07 -12.63 -9.66
C ARG A 135 -7.20 -11.85 -8.98
N ALA A 136 -8.39 -11.82 -9.59
CA ALA A 136 -9.53 -11.09 -9.06
C ALA A 136 -9.99 -11.65 -7.70
N ASP A 137 -10.04 -12.98 -7.57
CA ASP A 137 -10.39 -13.65 -6.31
C ASP A 137 -9.33 -13.41 -5.24
N MET A 138 -8.04 -13.47 -5.62
CA MET A 138 -6.92 -13.14 -4.74
C MET A 138 -7.04 -11.71 -4.20
N VAL A 139 -7.27 -10.72 -5.06
CA VAL A 139 -7.43 -9.32 -4.65
C VAL A 139 -8.62 -9.18 -3.69
N GLY A 140 -9.76 -9.82 -4.02
CA GLY A 140 -10.94 -9.81 -3.16
C GLY A 140 -10.64 -10.32 -1.75
N LYS A 141 -9.98 -11.48 -1.66
CA LYS A 141 -9.61 -12.09 -0.38
C LYS A 141 -8.51 -11.32 0.35
N LEU A 142 -7.46 -10.88 -0.33
CA LEU A 142 -6.37 -10.13 0.29
C LEU A 142 -6.84 -8.80 0.89
N LYS A 143 -7.83 -8.12 0.29
CA LYS A 143 -8.45 -6.94 0.93
C LYS A 143 -9.18 -7.31 2.23
N HIS A 144 -9.84 -8.47 2.27
CA HIS A 144 -10.50 -8.94 3.49
C HIS A 144 -9.47 -9.33 4.55
N ASP A 145 -8.46 -10.11 4.17
CA ASP A 145 -7.38 -10.52 5.09
C ASP A 145 -6.65 -9.33 5.66
N MET A 146 -6.30 -8.32 4.85
CA MET A 146 -5.61 -7.13 5.34
C MET A 146 -6.46 -6.38 6.37
N LYS A 147 -7.79 -6.32 6.19
CA LYS A 147 -8.70 -5.74 7.20
C LYS A 147 -8.70 -6.56 8.48
N ASP A 148 -8.76 -7.89 8.38
CA ASP A 148 -8.85 -8.76 9.53
C ASP A 148 -7.54 -8.77 10.34
N VAL A 149 -6.39 -8.74 9.64
CA VAL A 149 -5.07 -8.60 10.25
C VAL A 149 -4.95 -7.27 10.99
N LEU A 150 -5.31 -6.16 10.33
CA LEU A 150 -5.21 -4.83 10.92
C LEU A 150 -6.26 -4.57 12.00
N ARG A 151 -7.37 -5.32 12.06
CA ARG A 151 -8.31 -5.27 13.20
C ARG A 151 -7.94 -6.21 14.34
N GLY A 152 -6.80 -6.91 14.25
CA GLY A 152 -6.37 -7.87 15.27
C GLY A 152 -7.21 -9.14 15.34
N ILE A 153 -8.05 -9.43 14.35
CA ILE A 153 -8.96 -10.60 14.34
C ILE A 153 -8.18 -11.91 14.12
N THR A 154 -7.06 -11.85 13.38
CA THR A 154 -6.36 -13.04 12.88
C THR A 154 -5.02 -13.34 13.56
N VAL A 155 -4.51 -12.46 14.44
CA VAL A 155 -3.19 -12.65 15.05
C VAL A 155 -3.18 -12.36 16.55
N THR A 156 -2.96 -13.41 17.34
CA THR A 156 -2.53 -13.28 18.74
C THR A 156 -1.09 -12.76 18.79
N GLY A 157 -0.85 -11.62 19.44
CA GLY A 157 0.51 -11.13 19.69
C GLY A 157 1.02 -10.01 18.77
N ILE A 158 0.18 -9.45 17.90
CA ILE A 158 0.38 -8.10 17.37
C ILE A 158 -0.48 -7.19 18.25
N PRO A 159 0.10 -6.41 19.17
CA PRO A 159 -0.64 -5.33 19.81
C PRO A 159 -1.01 -4.37 18.69
N ASN A 160 -2.30 -4.28 18.36
CA ASN A 160 -2.78 -3.19 17.56
C ASN A 160 -3.72 -2.34 18.41
N SER A 161 -3.27 -1.14 18.75
CA SER A 161 -4.09 -0.08 19.31
C SER A 161 -4.61 0.87 18.24
N ASP A 162 -4.10 0.79 17.01
CA ASP A 162 -4.41 1.72 15.93
C ASP A 162 -5.71 1.38 15.21
N ASP A 163 -6.40 2.43 14.78
CA ASP A 163 -7.66 2.31 14.09
C ASP A 163 -7.52 2.23 12.55
N LEU A 164 -8.28 1.30 11.97
CA LEU A 164 -8.27 1.07 10.53
C LEU A 164 -9.27 1.99 9.82
N VAL A 165 -8.76 2.99 9.11
CA VAL A 165 -9.57 3.87 8.25
C VAL A 165 -10.10 3.13 7.02
N GLY A 166 -9.26 2.39 6.28
CA GLY A 166 -9.74 1.71 5.09
C GLY A 166 -8.72 0.86 4.33
N VAL A 167 -9.23 0.01 3.43
CA VAL A 167 -8.41 -0.87 2.57
C VAL A 167 -8.95 -0.87 1.13
N ALA A 168 -8.06 -0.73 0.15
CA ALA A 168 -8.38 -0.79 -1.28
C ALA A 168 -7.28 -1.47 -2.11
N GLU A 169 -7.61 -1.84 -3.35
CA GLU A 169 -6.61 -2.19 -4.35
C GLU A 169 -6.07 -0.90 -5.01
N LEU A 170 -4.75 -0.83 -5.21
CA LEU A 170 -4.15 0.10 -6.16
C LEU A 170 -3.95 -0.61 -7.50
N SER A 171 -4.83 -0.33 -8.46
CA SER A 171 -4.78 -0.95 -9.78
C SER A 171 -4.12 -0.05 -10.82
N PHE A 172 -3.16 -0.60 -11.56
CA PHE A 172 -2.66 -0.05 -12.81
C PHE A 172 -3.12 -0.93 -13.97
N SER A 173 -3.26 -0.33 -15.15
CA SER A 173 -3.55 -1.01 -16.40
C SER A 173 -2.28 -1.16 -17.25
N ASN A 174 -2.34 -1.99 -18.29
CA ASN A 174 -1.25 -2.07 -19.27
C ASN A 174 -1.05 -0.74 -20.03
N THR A 175 -2.09 0.06 -20.20
CA THR A 175 -1.98 1.43 -20.75
C THR A 175 -1.17 2.32 -19.81
N ASP A 176 -1.44 2.26 -18.49
CA ASP A 176 -0.65 2.99 -17.51
C ASP A 176 0.84 2.60 -17.59
N LEU A 177 1.15 1.31 -17.75
CA LEU A 177 2.55 0.85 -17.91
C LEU A 177 3.22 1.37 -19.18
N GLN A 178 2.49 1.43 -20.29
CA GLN A 178 2.99 1.99 -21.55
C GLN A 178 3.27 3.49 -21.40
N GLU A 179 2.37 4.23 -20.77
CA GLU A 179 2.53 5.66 -20.50
C GLU A 179 3.69 5.95 -19.54
N ALA A 180 3.89 5.10 -18.53
CA ALA A 180 5.01 5.23 -17.59
C ALA A 180 6.40 5.15 -18.25
N ALA A 181 6.48 4.70 -19.51
CA ALA A 181 7.71 4.70 -20.28
C ALA A 181 8.17 6.11 -20.70
N THR A 182 7.24 7.08 -20.78
CA THR A 182 7.51 8.45 -21.28
C THR A 182 7.05 9.55 -20.33
N GLN A 183 6.14 9.26 -19.39
CA GLN A 183 5.61 10.24 -18.43
C GLN A 183 5.37 9.62 -17.05
N THR A 184 5.09 10.46 -16.05
CA THR A 184 4.62 9.99 -14.75
C THR A 184 3.13 9.73 -14.81
N VAL A 185 2.71 8.51 -14.49
CA VAL A 185 1.29 8.14 -14.37
C VAL A 185 0.83 8.31 -12.93
N VAL A 186 -0.34 8.89 -12.74
CA VAL A 186 -0.89 9.22 -11.41
C VAL A 186 -2.16 8.42 -11.15
N LYS A 187 -2.23 7.75 -10.00
CA LYS A 187 -3.46 7.16 -9.48
C LYS A 187 -3.82 7.81 -8.15
N ASN A 188 -5.08 8.19 -8.01
CA ASN A 188 -5.62 8.62 -6.73
C ASN A 188 -6.58 7.55 -6.24
N ILE A 189 -6.44 7.14 -4.98
CA ILE A 189 -7.42 6.32 -4.28
C ILE A 189 -7.93 7.11 -3.07
N VAL A 190 -9.19 6.90 -2.72
CA VAL A 190 -9.80 7.48 -1.53
C VAL A 190 -10.11 6.36 -0.56
N LEU A 191 -9.62 6.48 0.66
CA LEU A 191 -9.93 5.58 1.77
C LEU A 191 -10.74 6.36 2.80
N LYS A 192 -11.77 5.71 3.34
CA LYS A 192 -12.70 6.29 4.29
C LYS A 192 -13.16 5.25 5.29
N GLY A 193 -13.33 5.68 6.53
CA GLY A 193 -13.77 4.89 7.66
C GLY A 193 -13.37 5.60 8.94
N ASP A 194 -14.01 5.21 10.04
CA ASP A 194 -13.72 5.77 11.36
C ASP A 194 -13.80 7.31 11.45
N GLY A 195 -14.80 7.89 10.78
CA GLY A 195 -14.96 9.35 10.66
C GLY A 195 -14.06 10.00 9.61
N GLY A 196 -12.86 9.45 9.38
CA GLY A 196 -11.85 9.98 8.46
C GLY A 196 -12.08 9.70 6.97
N GLU A 197 -11.57 10.60 6.13
CA GLU A 197 -11.50 10.45 4.67
C GLU A 197 -10.20 11.05 4.12
N TYR A 198 -9.42 10.24 3.40
CA TYR A 198 -8.11 10.63 2.89
C TYR A 198 -7.95 10.26 1.42
N ARG A 199 -7.34 11.17 0.65
CA ARG A 199 -6.96 10.93 -0.74
C ARG A 199 -5.47 10.63 -0.83
N LEU A 200 -5.15 9.42 -1.25
CA LEU A 200 -3.80 8.94 -1.48
C LEU A 200 -3.43 9.10 -2.95
N ARG A 201 -2.27 9.71 -3.22
CA ARG A 201 -1.76 9.94 -4.58
C ARG A 201 -0.51 9.11 -4.84
N PHE A 202 -0.67 8.10 -5.69
CA PHE A 202 0.39 7.23 -6.17
C PHE A 202 0.93 7.71 -7.51
N GLU A 203 2.24 7.60 -7.69
CA GLU A 203 2.92 7.83 -8.97
C GLU A 203 3.60 6.55 -9.45
N MET A 204 3.46 6.28 -10.74
CA MET A 204 4.25 5.30 -11.47
C MET A 204 5.15 6.01 -12.48
N SER A 205 6.44 5.72 -12.44
CA SER A 205 7.47 6.32 -13.31
C SER A 205 8.62 5.35 -13.56
N LYS A 206 9.53 5.68 -14.48
CA LYS A 206 10.71 4.87 -14.80
C LYS A 206 11.88 5.09 -13.82
#